data_AF-A0A939VXV5-F1
#
_entry.id   AF-A0A939VXV5-F1
#
_cell.length_a   1.000
_cell.length_b   1.000
_cell.length_c   1.000
_cell.angle_alpha   90.00
_cell.angle_beta   90.00
_cell.angle_gamma   90.00
#
_symmetry.space_group_name_H-M   'P 1'
#
loop_
_entity.id
_entity.type
_entity.pdbx_description
1 polymer ?
#
loop_
_entity_poly.entity_id
_entity_poly.type
_entity_poly.pdbx_seq_one_letter_code
_entity_poly.pdbx_strand_id
1 'polypeptide(L)'
;MKKSKILLIFLIGFIAAFSFWSCATTEGDGADAALREPQEPQTEVQSEEVALRAPQEPQVESQEPEPIPDPPNIVFAKQLKELLDKGDVKGAIKLFDDIPAELKDDLDLKLVLASLYVSDGNYDMAIKVADQVLAVDPSNLEALEIKTLCAKAKGDNTAYKAAAKAILATDPYNAQINIMEGDEQALNHKWKLARDAYAKALKSEPENTDALYGYAKMTYYMDDLKLAKTTTQAILDKDPENPEALALMGKLAAEDFNYVRAIKLTQDALMYDPDNYNYYLDMGTYYRYQGKYSESIKCWTKATEILPDYFLAYAYLAGIYDEQNKFEEALQNYRMVIKTNPDYYYAYESTAILEYHYGNYKYARALFDQAYSYSESWAYKLMNIAMYLKEGDKNTAKKEAQALMKKLDRESAEYSLVRLYVDTYSKNAETTLVNKINKEDNNNKKGKMLFYMGLFYEINGSMESAREYYAKVTAFQAPMFFEYRIAEWGLGL
;
A
#
# COMPACT_ATOMS: atom_id res chain seq x y z
N MET A 1 -13.49 29.58 27.71
CA MET A 1 -13.11 29.66 26.28
C MET A 1 -11.76 29.02 25.88
N LYS A 2 -10.82 28.67 26.79
CA LYS A 2 -9.64 27.83 26.43
C LYS A 2 -9.65 26.39 26.98
N LYS A 3 -10.58 26.05 27.88
CA LYS A 3 -10.70 24.70 28.48
C LYS A 3 -11.61 23.73 27.72
N SER A 4 -12.50 24.23 26.84
CA SER A 4 -13.42 23.37 26.05
C SER A 4 -12.70 22.61 24.93
N LYS A 5 -11.73 23.25 24.26
CA LYS A 5 -10.88 22.61 23.23
C LYS A 5 -10.07 21.42 23.75
N ILE A 6 -9.74 21.39 25.05
CA ILE A 6 -8.95 20.28 25.64
C ILE A 6 -9.85 19.05 25.87
N LEU A 7 -11.13 19.24 26.22
CA LEU A 7 -12.02 18.12 26.51
C LEU A 7 -12.45 17.36 25.23
N LEU A 8 -12.61 18.08 24.11
CA LEU A 8 -12.99 17.51 22.81
C LEU A 8 -11.82 16.78 22.11
N ILE A 9 -10.59 17.31 22.23
CA ILE A 9 -9.37 16.64 21.74
C ILE A 9 -9.13 15.33 22.52
N PHE A 10 -9.45 15.29 23.82
CA PHE A 10 -9.38 14.06 24.61
C PHE A 10 -10.43 13.02 24.18
N LEU A 11 -11.67 13.42 23.83
CA LEU A 11 -12.70 12.48 23.38
C LEU A 11 -12.44 11.92 21.97
N ILE A 12 -11.93 12.74 21.05
CA ILE A 12 -11.59 12.29 19.69
C ILE A 12 -10.32 11.41 19.72
N GLY A 13 -9.35 11.73 20.58
CA GLY A 13 -8.13 10.94 20.78
C GLY A 13 -8.34 9.58 21.47
N PHE A 14 -9.32 9.46 22.38
CA PHE A 14 -9.56 8.20 23.09
C PHE A 14 -10.32 7.16 22.24
N ILE A 15 -11.10 7.59 21.25
CA ILE A 15 -11.96 6.69 20.44
C ILE A 15 -11.20 6.08 19.26
N ALA A 16 -10.12 6.71 18.77
CA ALA A 16 -9.27 6.14 17.72
C ALA A 16 -8.40 4.95 18.20
N ALA A 17 -8.24 4.77 19.53
CA ALA A 17 -7.38 3.73 20.12
C ALA A 17 -8.09 2.39 20.43
N PHE A 18 -9.42 2.28 20.23
CA PHE A 18 -10.18 1.08 20.64
C PHE A 18 -10.70 0.18 19.50
N SER A 19 -10.32 0.45 18.24
CA SER A 19 -10.65 -0.41 17.10
C SER A 19 -9.56 -1.44 16.74
N PHE A 20 -8.53 -1.63 17.58
CA PHE A 20 -7.48 -2.65 17.38
C PHE A 20 -7.11 -3.39 18.68
N TRP A 21 -8.04 -4.15 19.26
CA TRP A 21 -7.71 -5.43 19.92
C TRP A 21 -8.99 -6.20 20.30
N SER A 22 -9.25 -7.29 19.59
CA SER A 22 -10.20 -8.32 20.02
C SER A 22 -9.76 -9.68 19.49
N CYS A 23 -9.16 -10.48 20.37
CA CYS A 23 -9.12 -11.95 20.48
C CYS A 23 -7.85 -12.32 21.27
N ALA A 24 -7.82 -13.14 22.32
CA ALA A 24 -8.76 -14.13 22.82
C ALA A 24 -8.52 -14.36 24.33
N THR A 25 -9.56 -14.86 24.98
CA THR A 25 -9.63 -15.39 26.35
C THR A 25 -8.77 -16.65 26.56
N THR A 26 -8.25 -16.87 27.77
CA THR A 26 -8.73 -17.94 28.70
C THR A 26 -8.08 -17.84 30.08
N GLU A 27 -8.87 -18.24 31.08
CA GLU A 27 -8.71 -18.20 32.54
C GLU A 27 -7.58 -19.06 33.14
N GLY A 28 -7.26 -18.78 34.41
CA GLY A 28 -6.53 -19.69 35.31
C GLY A 28 -6.30 -19.10 36.71
N ASP A 29 -7.01 -19.62 37.70
CA ASP A 29 -7.02 -19.29 39.14
C ASP A 29 -5.67 -19.37 39.88
N GLY A 30 -5.58 -18.69 41.04
CA GLY A 30 -4.81 -19.22 42.18
C GLY A 30 -4.17 -18.25 43.19
N ALA A 31 -4.85 -18.05 44.33
CA ALA A 31 -4.36 -18.06 45.73
C ALA A 31 -3.30 -17.06 46.29
N ASP A 32 -3.74 -16.37 47.36
CA ASP A 32 -3.10 -16.11 48.67
C ASP A 32 -1.59 -15.77 48.78
N ALA A 33 -1.29 -14.63 49.42
CA ALA A 33 -0.65 -14.59 50.75
C ALA A 33 -0.27 -13.15 51.16
N ALA A 34 -0.67 -12.81 52.39
CA ALA A 34 -0.33 -11.58 53.10
C ALA A 34 1.10 -11.58 53.63
N LEU A 35 1.79 -10.43 53.59
CA LEU A 35 2.84 -10.09 54.55
C LEU A 35 2.83 -8.58 54.86
N ARG A 36 2.84 -8.30 56.17
CA ARG A 36 2.86 -7.00 56.85
C ARG A 36 4.25 -6.36 56.76
N GLU A 37 4.28 -5.03 56.71
CA GLU A 37 5.44 -4.23 57.13
C GLU A 37 5.15 -3.50 58.46
N PRO A 38 6.18 -3.19 59.29
CA PRO A 38 6.01 -2.83 60.69
C PRO A 38 5.93 -1.30 60.94
N GLN A 39 5.13 -0.94 61.94
CA GLN A 39 5.16 0.37 62.60
C GLN A 39 6.01 0.31 63.87
N GLU A 40 6.67 1.42 64.22
CA GLU A 40 7.08 1.76 65.59
C GLU A 40 7.31 3.30 65.71
N PRO A 41 7.36 3.90 66.93
CA PRO A 41 6.23 4.64 67.48
C PRO A 41 6.57 6.09 67.86
N GLN A 42 5.57 6.92 68.17
CA GLN A 42 5.77 8.16 68.92
C GLN A 42 4.77 8.28 70.08
N THR A 43 5.34 8.01 71.26
CA THR A 43 5.07 8.49 72.63
C THR A 43 3.86 9.41 72.90
N GLU A 44 2.99 8.91 73.78
CA GLU A 44 2.09 9.68 74.65
C GLU A 44 2.88 10.47 75.70
N VAL A 45 2.45 11.71 75.96
CA VAL A 45 2.50 12.31 77.31
C VAL A 45 1.17 13.03 77.54
N GLN A 46 0.42 12.54 78.52
CA GLN A 46 -0.77 13.17 79.07
C GLN A 46 -0.36 14.21 80.12
N SER A 47 -1.06 15.34 80.14
CA SER A 47 -1.22 16.18 81.33
C SER A 47 -2.62 16.78 81.33
N GLU A 48 -3.47 16.29 82.22
CA GLU A 48 -4.68 16.96 82.69
C GLU A 48 -4.30 18.17 83.56
N GLU A 49 -5.00 19.30 83.45
CA GLU A 49 -5.57 19.98 84.63
C GLU A 49 -6.54 21.13 84.26
N VAL A 50 -7.75 20.97 84.80
CA VAL A 50 -8.69 21.93 85.42
C VAL A 50 -9.34 23.06 84.61
N ALA A 51 -10.66 22.94 84.59
CA ALA A 51 -11.68 23.83 84.05
C ALA A 51 -11.80 25.20 84.77
N LEU A 52 -12.09 26.24 83.97
CA LEU A 52 -12.78 27.46 84.37
C LEU A 52 -14.07 27.56 83.54
N ARG A 53 -15.24 27.42 84.20
CA ARG A 53 -16.57 27.61 83.61
C ARG A 53 -16.82 29.10 83.35
N ALA A 54 -16.93 29.47 82.07
CA ALA A 54 -17.59 30.70 81.65
C ALA A 54 -19.11 30.43 81.44
N PRO A 55 -19.99 31.42 81.63
CA PRO A 55 -21.44 31.23 81.54
C PRO A 55 -21.86 30.85 80.12
N GLN A 56 -22.71 29.82 80.00
CA GLN A 56 -23.30 29.39 78.73
C GLN A 56 -24.24 30.48 78.19
N GLU A 57 -23.87 31.08 77.06
CA GLU A 57 -24.82 31.76 76.18
C GLU A 57 -25.80 30.72 75.59
N PRO A 58 -27.07 31.06 75.37
CA PRO A 58 -28.02 30.12 74.79
C PRO A 58 -27.56 29.71 73.39
N GLN A 59 -27.22 28.43 73.21
CA GLN A 59 -26.94 27.86 71.90
C GLN A 59 -28.23 27.89 71.09
N VAL A 60 -28.32 28.88 70.19
CA VAL A 60 -29.19 28.77 69.01
C VAL A 60 -28.50 27.73 68.12
N GLU A 61 -29.09 26.55 68.02
CA GLU A 61 -28.70 25.53 67.06
C GLU A 61 -28.88 26.14 65.65
N SER A 62 -27.80 26.65 65.08
CA SER A 62 -27.79 27.07 63.68
C SER A 62 -27.83 25.80 62.84
N GLN A 63 -29.02 25.41 62.38
CA GLN A 63 -29.14 24.47 61.27
C GLN A 63 -28.29 25.02 60.13
N GLU A 64 -27.23 24.31 59.75
CA GLU A 64 -26.55 24.58 58.49
C GLU A 64 -27.63 24.54 57.39
N PRO A 65 -27.74 25.57 56.54
CA PRO A 65 -28.75 25.56 55.49
C PRO A 65 -28.55 24.30 54.65
N GLU A 66 -29.63 23.53 54.44
CA GLU A 66 -29.57 22.36 53.56
C GLU A 66 -28.93 22.76 52.23
N PRO A 67 -28.02 21.94 51.67
CA PRO A 67 -27.34 22.27 50.43
C PRO A 67 -28.40 22.51 49.35
N ILE A 68 -28.37 23.71 48.77
CA ILE A 68 -29.29 24.11 47.70
C ILE A 68 -29.15 23.06 46.58
N PRO A 69 -30.23 22.37 46.18
CA PRO A 69 -30.15 21.37 45.13
C PRO A 69 -29.65 22.03 43.85
N ASP A 70 -28.75 21.34 43.14
CA ASP A 70 -28.19 21.84 41.90
C ASP A 70 -29.32 22.16 40.89
N PRO A 71 -29.21 23.28 40.16
CA PRO A 71 -30.18 23.60 39.11
C PRO A 71 -30.12 22.54 37.98
N PRO A 72 -31.22 22.35 37.22
CA PRO A 72 -31.35 21.25 36.24
C PRO A 72 -30.22 21.17 35.21
N ASN A 73 -29.68 22.30 34.75
CA ASN A 73 -28.52 22.36 33.86
C ASN A 73 -27.24 21.78 34.48
N ILE A 74 -26.99 22.05 35.76
CA ILE A 74 -25.82 21.52 36.48
C ILE A 74 -25.98 20.02 36.73
N VAL A 75 -27.19 19.55 37.04
CA VAL A 75 -27.50 18.12 37.16
C VAL A 75 -27.24 17.41 35.83
N PHE A 76 -27.80 17.93 34.73
CA PHE A 76 -27.58 17.40 33.39
C PHE A 76 -26.09 17.33 33.03
N ALA A 77 -25.34 18.42 33.25
CA ALA A 77 -23.92 18.46 32.93
C ALA A 77 -23.10 17.44 33.74
N LYS A 78 -23.42 17.24 35.03
CA LYS A 78 -22.76 16.24 35.89
C LYS A 78 -23.05 14.82 35.40
N GLN A 79 -24.30 14.51 35.08
CA GLN A 79 -24.71 13.20 34.57
C GLN A 79 -24.10 12.91 33.20
N LEU A 80 -24.12 13.88 32.28
CA LEU A 80 -23.50 13.76 30.97
C LEU A 80 -22.01 13.45 31.12
N LYS A 81 -21.30 14.21 31.96
CA LYS A 81 -19.88 13.96 32.23
C LYS A 81 -19.64 12.55 32.77
N GLU A 82 -20.42 12.10 33.75
CA GLU A 82 -20.26 10.76 34.33
C GLU A 82 -20.44 9.65 33.28
N LEU A 83 -21.41 9.79 32.39
CA LEU A 83 -21.65 8.84 31.30
C LEU A 83 -20.51 8.83 30.29
N LEU A 84 -20.01 10.02 29.92
CA LEU A 84 -18.84 10.16 29.04
C LEU A 84 -17.58 9.57 29.67
N ASP A 85 -17.32 9.81 30.95
CA ASP A 85 -16.19 9.27 31.71
C ASP A 85 -16.24 7.72 31.77
N LYS A 86 -17.45 7.13 31.74
CA LYS A 86 -17.69 5.69 31.68
C LYS A 86 -17.66 5.10 30.26
N GLY A 87 -17.61 5.94 29.22
CA GLY A 87 -17.75 5.52 27.83
C GLY A 87 -19.16 5.04 27.46
N ASP A 88 -20.18 5.36 28.26
CA ASP A 88 -21.57 4.98 27.99
C ASP A 88 -22.21 5.94 26.98
N VAL A 89 -21.86 5.75 25.70
CA VAL A 89 -22.36 6.57 24.59
C VAL A 89 -23.89 6.51 24.49
N LYS A 90 -24.49 5.33 24.65
CA LYS A 90 -25.95 5.16 24.53
C LYS A 90 -26.70 5.79 25.69
N GLY A 91 -26.19 5.66 26.91
CA GLY A 91 -26.71 6.37 28.08
C GLY A 91 -26.60 7.88 27.91
N ALA A 92 -25.46 8.37 27.40
CA ALA A 92 -25.26 9.79 27.13
C ALA A 92 -26.24 10.31 26.08
N ILE A 93 -26.47 9.61 24.97
CA ILE A 93 -27.48 9.97 23.97
C ILE A 93 -28.88 10.02 24.60
N LYS A 94 -29.25 9.00 25.39
CA LYS A 94 -30.56 8.94 26.04
C LYS A 94 -30.78 10.10 27.01
N LEU A 95 -29.74 10.58 27.68
CA LEU A 95 -29.83 11.73 28.58
C LEU A 95 -30.32 13.00 27.85
N PHE A 96 -30.04 13.15 26.56
CA PHE A 96 -30.52 14.29 25.76
C PHE A 96 -32.04 14.26 25.49
N ASP A 97 -32.72 13.12 25.68
CA ASP A 97 -34.18 13.07 25.59
C ASP A 97 -34.84 13.94 26.69
N ASP A 98 -34.18 14.05 27.84
CA ASP A 98 -34.60 14.82 29.01
C ASP A 98 -33.82 16.14 29.18
N ILE A 99 -33.26 16.69 28.09
CA ILE A 99 -32.47 17.93 28.14
C ILE A 99 -33.29 19.10 28.73
N PRO A 100 -32.74 19.86 29.70
CA PRO A 100 -33.41 21.04 30.25
C PRO A 100 -33.79 22.06 29.16
N ALA A 101 -34.97 22.67 29.27
CA ALA A 101 -35.50 23.58 28.24
C ALA A 101 -34.56 24.76 27.93
N GLU A 102 -33.84 25.25 28.93
CA GLU A 102 -32.85 26.32 28.79
C GLU A 102 -31.58 25.91 28.01
N LEU A 103 -31.31 24.61 27.90
CA LEU A 103 -30.15 24.05 27.19
C LEU A 103 -30.49 23.53 25.78
N LYS A 104 -31.78 23.45 25.42
CA LYS A 104 -32.24 22.79 24.20
C LYS A 104 -31.69 23.42 22.91
N ASP A 105 -31.44 24.72 22.92
CA ASP A 105 -30.95 25.46 21.75
C ASP A 105 -29.45 25.76 21.80
N ASP A 106 -28.74 25.24 22.80
CA ASP A 106 -27.30 25.35 22.91
C ASP A 106 -26.60 24.59 21.77
N LEU A 107 -25.82 25.32 20.95
CA LEU A 107 -25.16 24.76 19.77
C LEU A 107 -24.04 23.80 20.15
N ASP A 108 -23.31 24.06 21.24
CA ASP A 108 -22.21 23.20 21.70
C ASP A 108 -22.77 21.86 22.17
N LEU A 109 -23.90 21.86 22.89
CA LEU A 109 -24.58 20.62 23.28
C LEU A 109 -25.16 19.86 22.08
N LYS A 110 -25.64 20.55 21.04
CA LYS A 110 -26.02 19.90 19.77
C LYS A 110 -24.81 19.25 19.09
N LEU A 111 -23.64 19.90 19.08
CA LEU A 111 -22.40 19.34 18.54
C LEU A 111 -21.94 18.11 19.34
N VAL A 112 -22.06 18.14 20.67
CA VAL A 112 -21.80 16.97 21.53
C VAL A 112 -22.75 15.82 21.18
N LEU A 113 -24.06 16.08 21.06
CA LEU A 113 -25.03 15.06 20.68
C LEU A 113 -24.76 14.49 19.28
N ALA A 114 -24.44 15.35 18.32
CA ALA A 114 -24.08 14.92 16.96
C ALA A 114 -22.82 14.02 16.98
N SER A 115 -21.81 14.38 17.76
CA SER A 115 -20.60 13.57 17.94
C SER A 115 -20.90 12.21 18.60
N LEU A 116 -21.80 12.17 19.59
CA LEU A 116 -22.25 10.92 20.19
C LEU A 116 -22.95 10.00 19.19
N TYR A 117 -23.79 10.56 18.31
CA TYR A 117 -24.39 9.80 17.22
C TYR A 117 -23.37 9.27 16.22
N VAL A 118 -22.27 10.02 15.95
CA VAL A 118 -21.14 9.49 15.16
C VAL A 118 -20.52 8.28 15.86
N SER A 119 -20.25 8.37 17.16
CA SER A 119 -19.68 7.27 17.95
C SER A 119 -20.58 6.04 18.04
N ASP A 120 -21.91 6.22 18.05
CA ASP A 120 -22.90 5.12 18.01
C ASP A 120 -23.08 4.54 16.58
N GLY A 121 -22.50 5.16 15.55
CA GLY A 121 -22.66 4.76 14.15
C GLY A 121 -23.99 5.23 13.53
N ASN A 122 -24.76 6.07 14.23
CA ASN A 122 -26.02 6.62 13.75
C ASN A 122 -25.78 7.91 12.94
N TYR A 123 -25.15 7.76 11.78
CA TYR A 123 -24.71 8.88 10.94
C TYR A 123 -25.87 9.77 10.45
N ASP A 124 -27.06 9.21 10.24
CA ASP A 124 -28.23 9.98 9.79
C ASP A 124 -28.70 10.95 10.88
N MET A 125 -28.71 10.51 12.15
CA MET A 125 -29.02 11.38 13.28
C MET A 125 -27.92 12.41 13.53
N ALA A 126 -26.64 12.01 13.42
CA ALA A 126 -25.52 12.94 13.51
C ALA A 126 -25.62 14.06 12.47
N ILE A 127 -25.87 13.73 11.20
CA ILE A 127 -26.07 14.71 10.13
C ILE A 127 -27.27 15.61 10.43
N LYS A 128 -28.39 15.03 10.86
CA LYS A 128 -29.60 15.81 11.19
C LYS A 128 -29.36 16.84 12.29
N VAL A 129 -28.62 16.48 13.34
CA VAL A 129 -28.30 17.40 14.44
C VAL A 129 -27.26 18.44 13.97
N ALA A 130 -26.25 18.03 13.19
CA ALA A 130 -25.29 18.97 12.60
C ALA A 130 -25.98 19.98 11.66
N ASP A 131 -26.99 19.58 10.89
CA ASP A 131 -27.77 20.48 10.04
C ASP A 131 -28.57 21.51 10.85
N GLN A 132 -29.00 21.18 12.08
CA GLN A 132 -29.61 22.16 12.97
C GLN A 132 -28.62 23.24 13.42
N VAL A 133 -27.36 22.86 13.65
CA VAL A 133 -26.29 23.81 13.96
C VAL A 133 -25.99 24.68 12.75
N LEU A 134 -25.87 24.08 11.56
CA LEU A 134 -25.60 24.79 10.31
C LEU A 134 -26.74 25.71 9.85
N ALA A 135 -27.98 25.43 10.27
CA ALA A 135 -29.11 26.33 10.03
C ALA A 135 -28.98 27.66 10.80
N VAL A 136 -28.26 27.64 11.93
CA VAL A 136 -28.02 28.83 12.77
C VAL A 136 -26.67 29.48 12.42
N ASP A 137 -25.63 28.67 12.26
CA ASP A 137 -24.28 29.08 11.85
C ASP A 137 -23.81 28.22 10.66
N PRO A 138 -24.07 28.67 9.41
CA PRO A 138 -23.69 27.93 8.21
C PRO A 138 -22.17 27.71 8.05
N SER A 139 -21.36 28.45 8.80
CA SER A 139 -19.89 28.38 8.77
C SER A 139 -19.29 27.58 9.93
N ASN A 140 -20.14 26.95 10.77
CA ASN A 140 -19.69 26.19 11.93
C ASN A 140 -18.81 25.01 11.50
N LEU A 141 -17.51 25.10 11.78
CA LEU A 141 -16.51 24.12 11.35
C LEU A 141 -16.78 22.73 11.94
N GLU A 142 -17.11 22.66 13.23
CA GLU A 142 -17.36 21.38 13.93
C GLU A 142 -18.56 20.63 13.32
N ALA A 143 -19.64 21.33 13.00
CA ALA A 143 -20.81 20.73 12.34
C ALA A 143 -20.48 20.27 10.91
N LEU A 144 -19.69 21.05 10.15
CA LEU A 144 -19.22 20.65 8.82
C LEU A 144 -18.27 19.44 8.88
N GLU A 145 -17.40 19.37 9.89
CA GLU A 145 -16.50 18.24 10.12
C GLU A 145 -17.29 16.95 10.43
N ILE A 146 -18.30 17.03 11.31
CA ILE A 146 -19.21 15.92 11.59
C ILE A 146 -19.89 15.43 10.31
N LYS A 147 -20.41 16.34 9.47
CA LYS A 147 -21.02 15.96 8.18
C LYS A 147 -20.01 15.32 7.23
N THR A 148 -18.77 15.82 7.22
CA THR A 148 -17.69 15.27 6.39
C THR A 148 -17.35 13.85 6.80
N LEU A 149 -17.20 13.59 8.11
CA LEU A 149 -16.95 12.27 8.67
C LEU A 149 -18.09 11.30 8.36
N CYS A 150 -19.34 11.71 8.58
CA CYS A 150 -20.52 10.90 8.29
C CYS A 150 -20.63 10.56 6.80
N ALA A 151 -20.40 11.54 5.92
CA ALA A 151 -20.44 11.33 4.48
C ALA A 151 -19.37 10.32 4.03
N LYS A 152 -18.14 10.43 4.56
CA LYS A 152 -17.06 9.47 4.29
C LYS A 152 -17.41 8.07 4.79
N ALA A 153 -17.92 7.95 6.03
CA ALA A 153 -18.33 6.65 6.59
C ALA A 153 -19.44 5.98 5.77
N LYS A 154 -20.35 6.77 5.19
CA LYS A 154 -21.43 6.29 4.32
C LYS A 154 -21.00 6.05 2.86
N GLY A 155 -19.77 6.40 2.48
CA GLY A 155 -19.32 6.37 1.09
C GLY A 155 -20.00 7.41 0.18
N ASP A 156 -20.64 8.44 0.75
CA ASP A 156 -21.28 9.52 0.00
C ASP A 156 -20.25 10.58 -0.41
N ASN A 157 -19.56 10.29 -1.52
CA ASN A 157 -18.54 11.19 -2.06
C ASN A 157 -19.08 12.57 -2.47
N THR A 158 -20.36 12.69 -2.81
CA THR A 158 -20.95 13.98 -3.19
C THR A 158 -21.13 14.87 -1.96
N ALA A 159 -21.72 14.32 -0.89
CA ALA A 159 -21.87 15.04 0.37
C ALA A 159 -20.51 15.37 1.00
N TYR A 160 -19.56 14.43 0.95
CA TYR A 160 -18.18 14.64 1.42
C TYR A 160 -17.54 15.84 0.71
N LYS A 161 -17.55 15.88 -0.63
CA LYS A 161 -16.94 16.97 -1.40
C LYS A 161 -17.62 18.31 -1.16
N ALA A 162 -18.95 18.32 -0.95
CA ALA A 162 -19.68 19.54 -0.61
C ALA A 162 -19.27 20.10 0.77
N ALA A 163 -19.21 19.24 1.79
CA ALA A 163 -18.83 19.63 3.15
C ALA A 163 -17.35 20.05 3.23
N ALA A 164 -16.44 19.28 2.64
CA ALA A 164 -15.02 19.62 2.54
C ALA A 164 -14.79 20.98 1.86
N LYS A 165 -15.52 21.28 0.78
CA LYS A 165 -15.46 22.59 0.11
C LYS A 165 -15.92 23.73 1.02
N ALA A 166 -16.97 23.51 1.81
CA ALA A 166 -17.45 24.51 2.76
C ALA A 166 -16.41 24.79 3.86
N ILE A 167 -15.77 23.74 4.40
CA ILE A 167 -14.69 23.86 5.38
C ILE A 167 -13.54 24.67 4.79
N LEU A 168 -13.05 24.31 3.59
CA LEU A 168 -11.91 24.99 2.96
C LEU A 168 -12.21 26.44 2.54
N ALA A 169 -13.49 26.80 2.39
CA ALA A 169 -13.88 28.19 2.13
C ALA A 169 -13.70 29.08 3.38
N THR A 170 -13.88 28.51 4.57
CA THR A 170 -13.70 29.20 5.86
C THR A 170 -12.27 29.06 6.38
N ASP A 171 -11.70 27.86 6.29
CA ASP A 171 -10.32 27.54 6.68
C ASP A 171 -9.58 26.82 5.54
N PRO A 172 -8.88 27.57 4.66
CA PRO A 172 -8.11 26.99 3.56
C PRO A 172 -6.97 26.04 4.00
N TYR A 173 -6.56 26.09 5.27
CA TYR A 173 -5.44 25.33 5.82
C TYR A 173 -5.88 24.22 6.78
N ASN A 174 -7.18 23.92 6.86
CA ASN A 174 -7.70 22.84 7.69
C ASN A 174 -6.92 21.54 7.39
N ALA A 175 -6.25 21.00 8.41
CA ALA A 175 -5.27 19.95 8.22
C ALA A 175 -5.92 18.66 7.73
N GLN A 176 -7.01 18.24 8.38
CA GLN A 176 -7.72 17.01 8.05
C GLN A 176 -8.19 16.97 6.59
N ILE A 177 -8.88 18.01 6.11
CA ILE A 177 -9.38 18.04 4.74
C ILE A 177 -8.23 18.07 3.72
N ASN A 178 -7.17 18.81 4.00
CA ASN A 178 -6.03 18.89 3.10
C ASN A 178 -5.19 17.59 3.08
N ILE A 179 -5.09 16.84 4.18
CA ILE A 179 -4.50 15.49 4.19
C ILE A 179 -5.32 14.55 3.31
N MET A 180 -6.64 14.55 3.47
CA MET A 180 -7.53 13.68 2.69
C MET A 180 -7.50 14.01 1.19
N GLU A 181 -7.46 15.29 0.83
CA GLU A 181 -7.23 15.73 -0.55
C GLU A 181 -5.85 15.27 -1.05
N GLY A 182 -4.82 15.37 -0.20
CA GLY A 182 -3.48 14.85 -0.47
C GLY A 182 -3.51 13.37 -0.84
N ASP A 183 -4.18 12.56 -0.02
CA ASP A 183 -4.33 11.12 -0.23
C ASP A 183 -5.08 10.80 -1.54
N GLU A 184 -6.20 11.50 -1.82
CA GLU A 184 -6.96 11.31 -3.06
C GLU A 184 -6.09 11.64 -4.29
N GLN A 185 -5.32 12.72 -4.25
CA GLN A 185 -4.44 13.09 -5.36
C GLN A 185 -3.26 12.12 -5.49
N ALA A 186 -2.73 11.59 -4.38
CA ALA A 186 -1.66 10.60 -4.38
C ALA A 186 -2.12 9.28 -4.99
N LEU A 187 -3.32 8.80 -4.65
CA LEU A 187 -3.93 7.61 -5.26
C LEU A 187 -4.12 7.77 -6.78
N ASN A 188 -4.38 8.99 -7.24
CA ASN A 188 -4.50 9.32 -8.67
C ASN A 188 -3.16 9.65 -9.34
N HIS A 189 -2.02 9.35 -8.70
CA HIS A 189 -0.66 9.62 -9.19
C HIS A 189 -0.38 11.10 -9.51
N LYS A 190 -1.12 12.03 -8.89
CA LYS A 190 -0.95 13.49 -9.06
C LYS A 190 -0.06 14.05 -7.95
N TRP A 191 1.19 13.61 -7.93
CA TRP A 191 2.17 13.84 -6.85
C TRP A 191 2.31 15.29 -6.42
N LYS A 192 2.37 16.22 -7.39
CA LYS A 192 2.49 17.66 -7.08
C LYS A 192 1.26 18.20 -6.37
N LEU A 193 0.06 17.83 -6.81
CA LEU A 193 -1.19 18.28 -6.17
C LEU A 193 -1.31 17.68 -4.76
N ALA A 194 -0.95 16.41 -4.61
CA ALA A 194 -0.91 15.74 -3.31
C ALA A 194 0.03 16.44 -2.33
N ARG A 195 1.28 16.68 -2.76
CA ARG A 195 2.28 17.43 -1.98
C ARG A 195 1.77 18.81 -1.57
N ASP A 196 1.18 19.56 -2.51
CA ASP A 196 0.69 20.92 -2.24
C ASP A 196 -0.48 20.91 -1.24
N ALA A 197 -1.30 19.85 -1.23
CA ALA A 197 -2.35 19.66 -0.22
C ALA A 197 -1.75 19.36 1.16
N TYR A 198 -0.83 18.39 1.29
CA TYR A 198 -0.13 18.15 2.57
C TYR A 198 0.60 19.41 3.07
N ALA A 199 1.19 20.20 2.18
CA ALA A 199 1.82 21.48 2.54
C ALA A 199 0.84 22.49 3.16
N LYS A 200 -0.42 22.50 2.72
CA LYS A 200 -1.47 23.33 3.32
C LYS A 200 -1.84 22.84 4.71
N ALA A 201 -1.95 21.52 4.89
CA ALA A 201 -2.20 20.96 6.22
C ALA A 201 -1.09 21.35 7.21
N LEU A 202 0.17 21.25 6.77
CA LEU A 202 1.35 21.62 7.57
C LEU A 202 1.43 23.12 7.90
N LYS A 203 0.68 23.99 7.23
CA LYS A 203 0.60 25.42 7.63
C LYS A 203 -0.21 25.61 8.91
N SER A 204 -1.25 24.80 9.11
CA SER A 204 -2.08 24.84 10.33
C SER A 204 -1.47 23.98 11.43
N GLU A 205 -1.01 22.78 11.06
CA GLU A 205 -0.42 21.81 11.98
C GLU A 205 0.98 21.40 11.49
N PRO A 206 2.02 22.20 11.77
CA PRO A 206 3.39 21.93 11.27
C PRO A 206 3.99 20.62 11.74
N GLU A 207 3.40 20.02 12.77
CA GLU A 207 3.88 18.83 13.44
C GLU A 207 3.00 17.59 13.17
N ASN A 208 1.99 17.71 12.31
CA ASN A 208 1.09 16.61 11.98
C ASN A 208 1.86 15.51 11.23
N THR A 209 2.00 14.34 11.86
CA THR A 209 2.80 13.23 11.33
C THR A 209 2.29 12.71 10.00
N ASP A 210 0.98 12.56 9.82
CA ASP A 210 0.37 12.07 8.57
C ASP A 210 0.67 13.03 7.41
N ALA A 211 0.51 14.34 7.65
CA ALA A 211 0.82 15.36 6.66
C ALA A 211 2.33 15.42 6.36
N LEU A 212 3.20 15.29 7.37
CA LEU A 212 4.64 15.24 7.17
C LEU A 212 5.05 14.01 6.34
N TYR A 213 4.50 12.83 6.66
CA TYR A 213 4.78 11.60 5.95
C TYR A 213 4.28 11.67 4.51
N GLY A 214 3.03 12.08 4.30
CA GLY A 214 2.45 12.30 2.98
C GLY A 214 3.28 13.27 2.15
N TYR A 215 3.67 14.41 2.73
CA TYR A 215 4.53 15.39 2.07
C TYR A 215 5.89 14.79 1.68
N ALA A 216 6.57 14.12 2.62
CA ALA A 216 7.87 13.49 2.40
C ALA A 216 7.80 12.44 1.28
N LYS A 217 6.79 11.57 1.32
CA LYS A 217 6.56 10.52 0.31
C LYS A 217 6.29 11.11 -1.07
N MET A 218 5.49 12.19 -1.16
CA MET A 218 5.25 12.84 -2.45
C MET A 218 6.50 13.52 -2.98
N THR A 219 7.31 14.15 -2.13
CA THR A 219 8.59 14.73 -2.55
C THR A 219 9.59 13.67 -3.02
N TYR A 220 9.58 12.48 -2.41
CA TYR A 220 10.34 11.32 -2.89
C TYR A 220 9.90 10.90 -4.30
N TYR A 221 8.59 10.74 -4.56
CA TYR A 221 8.10 10.41 -5.92
C TYR A 221 8.37 11.51 -6.96
N MET A 222 8.63 12.74 -6.52
CA MET A 222 8.99 13.87 -7.38
C MET A 222 10.51 14.04 -7.52
N ASP A 223 11.32 13.11 -7.00
CA ASP A 223 12.80 13.14 -7.02
C ASP A 223 13.41 14.34 -6.27
N ASP A 224 12.66 14.98 -5.36
CA ASP A 224 13.20 15.97 -4.42
C ASP A 224 13.72 15.26 -3.16
N LEU A 225 14.79 14.48 -3.34
CA LEU A 225 15.35 13.61 -2.31
C LEU A 225 15.84 14.37 -1.07
N LYS A 226 16.33 15.61 -1.27
CA LYS A 226 16.79 16.46 -0.16
C LYS A 226 15.64 16.84 0.75
N LEU A 227 14.52 17.26 0.18
CA LEU A 227 13.34 17.64 0.93
C LEU A 227 12.69 16.42 1.58
N ALA A 228 12.56 15.32 0.84
CA ALA A 228 12.05 14.05 1.36
C ALA A 228 12.84 13.60 2.59
N LYS A 229 14.17 13.63 2.55
CA LYS A 229 15.06 13.28 3.66
C LYS A 229 14.90 14.20 4.86
N THR A 230 14.83 15.51 4.62
CA THR A 230 14.69 16.50 5.70
C THR A 230 13.33 16.36 6.41
N THR A 231 12.25 16.20 5.64
CA THR A 231 10.90 16.02 6.20
C THR A 231 10.76 14.68 6.91
N THR A 232 11.28 13.59 6.35
CA THR A 232 11.28 12.27 7.02
C THR A 232 12.07 12.30 8.33
N GLN A 233 13.22 12.98 8.35
CA GLN A 233 14.01 13.14 9.57
C GLN A 233 13.24 13.91 10.65
N ALA A 234 12.47 14.94 10.29
CA ALA A 234 11.65 15.68 11.25
C ALA A 234 10.57 14.82 11.93
N ILE A 235 10.08 13.76 11.28
CA ILE A 235 9.18 12.77 11.90
C ILE A 235 9.99 11.94 12.92
N LEU A 236 11.13 11.38 12.49
CA LEU A 236 11.97 10.51 13.31
C LEU A 236 12.62 11.23 14.52
N ASP A 237 12.82 12.54 14.43
CA ASP A 237 13.33 13.34 15.57
C ASP A 237 12.32 13.41 16.72
N LYS A 238 11.04 13.19 16.44
CA LYS A 238 9.93 13.21 17.42
C LYS A 238 9.46 11.83 17.79
N ASP A 239 9.35 10.97 16.80
CA ASP A 239 8.93 9.59 16.90
C ASP A 239 9.96 8.69 16.20
N PRO A 240 11.06 8.33 16.89
CA PRO A 240 12.12 7.50 16.32
C PRO A 240 11.64 6.09 15.93
N GLU A 241 10.49 5.68 16.44
CA GLU A 241 9.91 4.34 16.29
C GLU A 241 8.86 4.27 15.17
N ASN A 242 8.59 5.40 14.50
CA ASN A 242 7.60 5.47 13.45
C ASN A 242 7.94 4.54 12.27
N PRO A 243 7.18 3.46 12.03
CA PRO A 243 7.54 2.46 11.02
C PRO A 243 7.52 3.03 9.60
N GLU A 244 6.57 3.89 9.28
CA GLU A 244 6.44 4.48 7.95
C GLU A 244 7.60 5.42 7.61
N ALA A 245 8.02 6.25 8.58
CA ALA A 245 9.17 7.14 8.41
C ALA A 245 10.50 6.37 8.39
N LEU A 246 10.65 5.33 9.21
CA LEU A 246 11.82 4.44 9.15
C LEU A 246 11.95 3.77 7.77
N ALA A 247 10.85 3.22 7.24
CA ALA A 247 10.83 2.59 5.92
C ALA A 247 11.10 3.60 4.79
N LEU A 248 10.53 4.81 4.86
CA LEU A 248 10.80 5.86 3.87
C LEU A 248 12.25 6.35 3.93
N MET A 249 12.83 6.48 5.13
CA MET A 249 14.26 6.76 5.29
C MET A 249 15.12 5.61 4.73
N GLY A 250 14.64 4.37 4.85
CA GLY A 250 15.23 3.20 4.21
C GLY A 250 15.28 3.32 2.68
N LYS A 251 14.17 3.73 2.06
CA LYS A 251 14.10 4.03 0.61
C LYS A 251 15.10 5.10 0.21
N LEU A 252 15.13 6.21 0.94
CA LEU A 252 16.06 7.32 0.68
C LEU A 252 17.54 6.87 0.83
N ALA A 253 17.85 5.98 1.77
CA ALA A 253 19.18 5.40 1.88
C ALA A 253 19.52 4.47 0.71
N ALA A 254 18.54 3.79 0.13
CA ALA A 254 18.73 2.97 -1.07
C ALA A 254 18.99 3.81 -2.33
N GLU A 255 18.38 5.00 -2.46
CA GLU A 255 18.73 5.97 -3.52
C GLU A 255 20.20 6.42 -3.43
N ASP A 256 20.73 6.53 -2.21
CA ASP A 256 22.16 6.78 -1.95
C ASP A 256 23.04 5.53 -2.18
N PHE A 257 22.49 4.43 -2.74
CA PHE A 257 23.11 3.09 -2.87
C PHE A 257 23.57 2.47 -1.53
N ASN A 258 23.14 3.03 -0.39
CA ASN A 258 23.49 2.56 0.93
C ASN A 258 22.51 1.46 1.39
N TYR A 259 22.58 0.32 0.71
CA TYR A 259 21.70 -0.81 0.98
C TYR A 259 21.86 -1.38 2.40
N VAL A 260 23.04 -1.25 3.02
CA VAL A 260 23.26 -1.69 4.42
C VAL A 260 22.39 -0.89 5.37
N ARG A 261 22.38 0.44 5.21
CA ARG A 261 21.52 1.32 6.00
C ARG A 261 20.04 1.13 5.65
N ALA A 262 19.71 0.97 4.37
CA ALA A 262 18.34 0.73 3.92
C ALA A 262 17.73 -0.53 4.57
N ILE A 263 18.48 -1.65 4.57
CA ILE A 263 18.08 -2.89 5.23
C ILE A 263 17.88 -2.67 6.72
N LYS A 264 18.82 -2.03 7.42
CA LYS A 264 18.71 -1.80 8.87
C LYS A 264 17.46 -0.98 9.22
N LEU A 265 17.22 0.13 8.52
CA LEU A 265 16.03 0.97 8.73
C LEU A 265 14.73 0.21 8.44
N THR A 266 14.72 -0.66 7.43
CA THR A 266 13.54 -1.47 7.10
C THR A 266 13.31 -2.57 8.13
N GLN A 267 14.37 -3.16 8.69
CA GLN A 267 14.28 -4.09 9.82
C GLN A 267 13.73 -3.40 11.08
N ASP A 268 14.17 -2.17 11.34
CA ASP A 268 13.65 -1.38 12.46
C ASP A 268 12.17 -1.05 12.25
N ALA A 269 11.74 -0.68 11.02
CA ALA A 269 10.32 -0.51 10.69
C ALA A 269 9.50 -1.80 10.93
N LEU A 270 10.04 -2.96 10.52
CA LEU A 270 9.41 -4.27 10.73
C LEU A 270 9.32 -4.70 12.20
N MET A 271 10.07 -4.09 13.12
CA MET A 271 9.88 -4.34 14.56
C MET A 271 8.56 -3.76 15.08
N TYR A 272 8.09 -2.66 14.48
CA TYR A 272 6.88 -1.95 14.90
C TYR A 272 5.66 -2.29 14.02
N ASP A 273 5.88 -2.73 12.78
CA ASP A 273 4.83 -3.20 11.87
C ASP A 273 5.29 -4.48 11.14
N PRO A 274 5.23 -5.65 11.82
CA PRO A 274 5.82 -6.90 11.36
C PRO A 274 5.05 -7.57 10.21
N ASP A 275 3.80 -7.16 9.96
CA ASP A 275 2.95 -7.74 8.91
C ASP A 275 2.83 -6.82 7.68
N ASN A 276 3.74 -5.84 7.54
CA ASN A 276 3.77 -4.98 6.36
C ASN A 276 4.50 -5.64 5.18
N TYR A 277 3.74 -6.18 4.23
CA TYR A 277 4.30 -6.83 3.05
C TYR A 277 5.20 -5.89 2.21
N ASN A 278 4.94 -4.57 2.19
CA ASN A 278 5.76 -3.62 1.43
C ASN A 278 7.17 -3.52 1.98
N TYR A 279 7.35 -3.56 3.30
CA TYR A 279 8.68 -3.52 3.92
C TYR A 279 9.50 -4.75 3.57
N TYR A 280 8.87 -5.93 3.52
CA TYR A 280 9.53 -7.13 3.03
C TYR A 280 9.89 -7.07 1.54
N LEU A 281 9.04 -6.46 0.70
CA LEU A 281 9.36 -6.25 -0.72
C LEU A 281 10.58 -5.37 -0.92
N ASP A 282 10.61 -4.22 -0.23
CA ASP A 282 11.69 -3.27 -0.27
C ASP A 282 12.99 -3.89 0.28
N MET A 283 12.93 -4.52 1.45
CA MET A 283 14.08 -5.20 2.06
C MET A 283 14.63 -6.32 1.18
N GLY A 284 13.76 -7.13 0.57
CA GLY A 284 14.17 -8.16 -0.37
C GLY A 284 14.87 -7.59 -1.60
N THR A 285 14.41 -6.43 -2.09
CA THR A 285 15.06 -5.71 -3.19
C THR A 285 16.45 -5.21 -2.80
N TYR A 286 16.60 -4.65 -1.59
CA TYR A 286 17.91 -4.21 -1.10
C TYR A 286 18.89 -5.38 -0.91
N TYR A 287 18.42 -6.53 -0.42
CA TYR A 287 19.24 -7.73 -0.35
C TYR A 287 19.67 -8.22 -1.74
N ARG A 288 18.78 -8.20 -2.74
CA ARG A 288 19.15 -8.52 -4.13
C ARG A 288 20.24 -7.61 -4.66
N TYR A 289 20.17 -6.30 -4.43
CA TYR A 289 21.22 -5.37 -4.86
C TYR A 289 22.57 -5.61 -4.15
N GLN A 290 22.58 -6.22 -2.97
CA GLN A 290 23.80 -6.69 -2.31
C GLN A 290 24.30 -8.05 -2.80
N GLY A 291 23.62 -8.69 -3.76
CA GLY A 291 23.90 -10.07 -4.18
C GLY A 291 23.50 -11.14 -3.15
N LYS A 292 22.74 -10.75 -2.11
CA LYS A 292 22.26 -11.65 -1.04
C LYS A 292 20.93 -12.29 -1.43
N TYR A 293 21.00 -13.17 -2.42
CA TYR A 293 19.80 -13.74 -3.04
C TYR A 293 18.97 -14.62 -2.10
N SER A 294 19.60 -15.36 -1.20
CA SER A 294 18.88 -16.20 -0.23
C SER A 294 18.02 -15.39 0.73
N GLU A 295 18.54 -14.26 1.22
CA GLU A 295 17.84 -13.32 2.08
C GLU A 295 16.73 -12.59 1.32
N SER A 296 16.99 -12.21 0.07
CA SER A 296 15.99 -11.63 -0.84
C SER A 296 14.78 -12.55 -1.01
N ILE A 297 15.02 -13.83 -1.33
CA ILE A 297 13.97 -14.86 -1.46
C ILE A 297 13.17 -14.99 -0.16
N LYS A 298 13.82 -15.03 1.01
CA LYS A 298 13.10 -15.10 2.31
C LYS A 298 12.17 -13.92 2.51
N CYS A 299 12.62 -12.71 2.19
CA CYS A 299 11.80 -11.50 2.34
C CYS A 299 10.60 -11.53 1.39
N TRP A 300 10.80 -11.80 0.11
CA TRP A 300 9.71 -11.85 -0.86
C TRP A 300 8.74 -13.02 -0.62
N THR A 301 9.23 -14.15 -0.12
CA THR A 301 8.36 -15.25 0.35
C THR A 301 7.47 -14.78 1.49
N LYS A 302 8.05 -14.08 2.49
CA LYS A 302 7.26 -13.51 3.59
C LYS A 302 6.21 -12.51 3.10
N ALA A 303 6.52 -11.69 2.08
CA ALA A 303 5.55 -10.80 1.46
C ALA A 303 4.38 -11.56 0.81
N THR A 304 4.64 -12.70 0.14
CA THR A 304 3.58 -13.56 -0.42
C THR A 304 2.75 -14.28 0.64
N GLU A 305 3.32 -14.58 1.80
CA GLU A 305 2.58 -15.15 2.93
C GLU A 305 1.60 -14.15 3.55
N ILE A 306 2.02 -12.87 3.65
CA ILE A 306 1.22 -11.78 4.21
C ILE A 306 0.11 -11.36 3.25
N LEU A 307 0.42 -11.17 1.97
CA LEU A 307 -0.54 -10.75 0.95
C LEU A 307 -0.50 -11.69 -0.28
N PRO A 308 -1.19 -12.84 -0.24
CA PRO A 308 -1.13 -13.87 -1.28
C PRO A 308 -1.63 -13.46 -2.66
N ASP A 309 -2.40 -12.37 -2.76
CA ASP A 309 -2.94 -11.88 -4.03
C ASP A 309 -2.05 -10.78 -4.67
N TYR A 310 -0.93 -10.42 -4.03
CA TYR A 310 -0.04 -9.39 -4.54
C TYR A 310 0.99 -9.96 -5.53
N PHE A 311 0.72 -9.76 -6.83
CA PHE A 311 1.48 -10.39 -7.91
C PHE A 311 2.98 -10.05 -7.94
N LEU A 312 3.37 -8.84 -7.52
CA LEU A 312 4.74 -8.35 -7.72
C LEU A 312 5.77 -9.12 -6.86
N ALA A 313 5.36 -9.61 -5.68
CA ALA A 313 6.21 -10.47 -4.86
C ALA A 313 6.56 -11.79 -5.60
N TYR A 314 5.56 -12.42 -6.23
CA TYR A 314 5.77 -13.59 -7.08
C TYR A 314 6.61 -13.27 -8.31
N ALA A 315 6.46 -12.09 -8.91
CA ALA A 315 7.29 -11.69 -10.05
C ALA A 315 8.77 -11.56 -9.67
N TYR A 316 9.07 -11.01 -8.50
CA TYR A 316 10.44 -10.93 -7.98
C TYR A 316 11.02 -12.31 -7.66
N LEU A 317 10.24 -13.19 -7.00
CA LEU A 317 10.63 -14.58 -6.76
C LEU A 317 10.88 -15.33 -8.07
N ALA A 318 9.98 -15.20 -9.05
CA ALA A 318 10.13 -15.84 -10.35
C ALA A 318 11.42 -15.39 -11.03
N GLY A 319 11.68 -14.09 -11.08
CA GLY A 319 12.89 -13.53 -11.70
C GLY A 319 14.18 -14.02 -11.04
N ILE A 320 14.26 -14.04 -9.70
CA ILE A 320 15.49 -14.48 -9.02
C ILE A 320 15.71 -16.00 -9.13
N TYR A 321 14.65 -16.81 -9.14
CA TYR A 321 14.77 -18.24 -9.40
C TYR A 321 15.20 -18.50 -10.85
N ASP A 322 14.66 -17.72 -11.78
CA ASP A 322 15.01 -17.77 -13.20
C ASP A 322 16.49 -17.42 -13.44
N GLU A 323 16.98 -16.34 -12.83
CA GLU A 323 18.40 -15.93 -12.83
C GLU A 323 19.33 -17.00 -12.23
N GLN A 324 18.84 -17.83 -11.31
CA GLN A 324 19.58 -18.92 -10.68
C GLN A 324 19.46 -20.27 -11.40
N ASN A 325 18.83 -20.30 -12.59
CA ASN A 325 18.51 -21.52 -13.33
C ASN A 325 17.65 -22.54 -12.55
N LYS A 326 16.87 -22.06 -11.57
CA LYS A 326 15.88 -22.85 -10.82
C LYS A 326 14.51 -22.72 -11.50
N PHE A 327 14.41 -23.33 -12.68
CA PHE A 327 13.30 -23.07 -13.61
C PHE A 327 11.96 -23.63 -13.11
N GLU A 328 11.94 -24.73 -12.35
CA GLU A 328 10.72 -25.25 -11.73
C GLU A 328 10.13 -24.25 -10.73
N GLU A 329 10.94 -23.71 -9.83
CA GLU A 329 10.52 -22.68 -8.87
C GLU A 329 10.12 -21.38 -9.59
N ALA A 330 10.84 -20.99 -10.64
CA ALA A 330 10.49 -19.83 -11.45
C ALA A 330 9.11 -20.01 -12.11
N LEU A 331 8.84 -21.17 -12.71
CA LEU A 331 7.55 -21.51 -13.33
C LEU A 331 6.39 -21.47 -12.31
N GLN A 332 6.59 -22.00 -11.10
CA GLN A 332 5.58 -21.94 -10.05
C GLN A 332 5.20 -20.49 -9.71
N ASN A 333 6.20 -19.62 -9.58
CA ASN A 333 5.98 -18.21 -9.26
C ASN A 333 5.39 -17.42 -10.44
N TYR A 334 5.85 -17.63 -11.68
CA TYR A 334 5.25 -16.99 -12.85
C TYR A 334 3.77 -17.39 -13.04
N ARG A 335 3.41 -18.64 -12.75
CA ARG A 335 2.00 -19.08 -12.76
C ARG A 335 1.17 -18.35 -11.69
N MET A 336 1.75 -18.06 -10.53
CA MET A 336 1.10 -17.23 -9.52
C MET A 336 0.94 -15.78 -9.97
N VAL A 337 1.92 -15.21 -10.69
CA VAL A 337 1.79 -13.89 -11.33
C VAL A 337 0.61 -13.86 -12.30
N ILE A 338 0.52 -14.83 -13.21
CA ILE A 338 -0.59 -14.94 -14.18
C ILE A 338 -1.93 -15.08 -13.46
N LYS A 339 -1.98 -15.86 -12.37
CA LYS A 339 -3.21 -16.07 -11.59
C LYS A 339 -3.67 -14.79 -10.86
N THR A 340 -2.74 -14.05 -10.26
CA THR A 340 -3.04 -12.88 -9.41
C THR A 340 -3.15 -11.58 -10.19
N ASN A 341 -2.44 -11.47 -11.32
CA ASN A 341 -2.55 -10.35 -12.25
C ASN A 341 -2.43 -10.83 -13.70
N PRO A 342 -3.54 -11.24 -14.34
CA PRO A 342 -3.56 -11.72 -15.72
C PRO A 342 -3.06 -10.70 -16.75
N ASP A 343 -3.07 -9.40 -16.44
CA ASP A 343 -2.65 -8.33 -17.35
C ASP A 343 -1.14 -8.09 -17.35
N TYR A 344 -0.39 -8.70 -16.41
CA TYR A 344 1.07 -8.63 -16.38
C TYR A 344 1.68 -9.56 -17.45
N TYR A 345 1.61 -9.13 -18.72
CA TYR A 345 1.86 -10.00 -19.87
C TYR A 345 3.29 -10.56 -19.95
N TYR A 346 4.28 -9.92 -19.31
CA TYR A 346 5.65 -10.42 -19.23
C TYR A 346 5.73 -11.83 -18.61
N ALA A 347 4.81 -12.17 -17.69
CA ALA A 347 4.78 -13.51 -17.10
C ALA A 347 4.38 -14.59 -18.12
N TYR A 348 3.55 -14.28 -19.13
CA TYR A 348 3.25 -15.24 -20.20
C TYR A 348 4.47 -15.52 -21.06
N GLU A 349 5.24 -14.48 -21.45
CA GLU A 349 6.47 -14.65 -22.23
C GLU A 349 7.49 -15.49 -21.46
N SER A 350 7.80 -15.13 -20.21
CA SER A 350 8.75 -15.88 -19.39
C SER A 350 8.32 -17.33 -19.17
N THR A 351 7.03 -17.57 -18.88
CA THR A 351 6.52 -18.94 -18.75
C THR A 351 6.62 -19.70 -20.07
N ALA A 352 6.31 -19.07 -21.21
CA ALA A 352 6.38 -19.73 -22.52
C ALA A 352 7.81 -20.16 -22.87
N ILE A 353 8.81 -19.33 -22.56
CA ILE A 353 10.23 -19.63 -22.79
C ILE A 353 10.67 -20.85 -21.96
N LEU A 354 10.30 -20.89 -20.69
CA LEU A 354 10.64 -22.01 -19.80
C LEU A 354 9.89 -23.30 -20.24
N GLU A 355 8.62 -23.21 -20.59
CA GLU A 355 7.86 -24.36 -21.11
C GLU A 355 8.41 -24.85 -22.44
N TYR A 356 8.92 -23.95 -23.29
CA TYR A 356 9.66 -24.32 -24.50
C TYR A 356 10.96 -25.06 -24.15
N HIS A 357 11.71 -24.62 -23.14
CA HIS A 357 12.92 -25.27 -22.65
C HIS A 357 12.66 -26.73 -22.24
N TYR A 358 11.56 -26.98 -21.54
CA TYR A 358 11.14 -28.33 -21.15
C TYR A 358 10.51 -29.16 -22.28
N GLY A 359 10.36 -28.60 -23.48
CA GLY A 359 9.73 -29.28 -24.61
C GLY A 359 8.21 -29.34 -24.55
N ASN A 360 7.56 -28.60 -23.65
CA ASN A 360 6.11 -28.52 -23.49
C ASN A 360 5.48 -27.59 -24.54
N TYR A 361 5.74 -27.86 -25.82
CA TYR A 361 5.47 -26.95 -26.93
C TYR A 361 4.00 -26.53 -27.06
N LYS A 362 3.05 -27.45 -26.83
CA LYS A 362 1.63 -27.11 -26.85
C LYS A 362 1.26 -26.03 -25.84
N TYR A 363 1.82 -26.10 -24.63
CA TYR A 363 1.53 -25.15 -23.57
C TYR A 363 2.28 -23.83 -23.79
N ALA A 364 3.57 -23.90 -24.19
CA ALA A 364 4.35 -22.74 -24.60
C ALA A 364 3.66 -21.93 -25.71
N ARG A 365 3.09 -22.60 -26.72
CA ARG A 365 2.34 -21.92 -27.80
C ARG A 365 1.14 -21.13 -27.29
N ALA A 366 0.36 -21.73 -26.40
CA ALA A 366 -0.81 -21.06 -25.81
C ALA A 366 -0.40 -19.80 -25.03
N LEU A 367 0.71 -19.87 -24.30
CA LEU A 367 1.26 -18.73 -23.56
C LEU A 367 1.81 -17.64 -24.49
N PHE A 368 2.52 -18.00 -25.57
CA PHE A 368 2.92 -17.01 -26.59
C PHE A 368 1.72 -16.38 -27.30
N ASP A 369 0.62 -17.11 -27.50
CA ASP A 369 -0.62 -16.55 -28.03
C ASP A 369 -1.27 -15.55 -27.05
N GLN A 370 -1.22 -15.81 -25.74
CA GLN A 370 -1.62 -14.83 -24.72
C GLN A 370 -0.69 -13.61 -24.72
N ALA A 371 0.63 -13.79 -24.72
CA ALA A 371 1.57 -12.68 -24.83
C ALA A 371 1.31 -11.83 -26.10
N TYR A 372 0.99 -12.49 -27.22
CA TYR A 372 0.66 -11.83 -28.47
C TYR A 372 -0.61 -10.97 -28.41
N SER A 373 -1.62 -11.31 -27.60
CA SER A 373 -2.82 -10.47 -27.48
C SER A 373 -2.55 -9.14 -26.77
N TYR A 374 -1.48 -9.04 -25.98
CA TYR A 374 -1.02 -7.79 -25.36
C TYR A 374 0.00 -7.05 -26.22
N SER A 375 0.88 -7.79 -26.93
CA SER A 375 1.93 -7.23 -27.77
C SER A 375 2.04 -8.00 -29.09
N GLU A 376 1.51 -7.42 -30.19
CA GLU A 376 1.51 -8.05 -31.51
C GLU A 376 2.92 -8.16 -32.11
N SER A 377 3.66 -9.19 -31.71
CA SER A 377 5.01 -9.48 -32.17
C SER A 377 5.03 -10.63 -33.18
N TRP A 378 5.63 -10.42 -34.35
CA TRP A 378 5.84 -11.48 -35.36
C TRP A 378 6.69 -12.63 -34.82
N ALA A 379 7.58 -12.34 -33.85
CA ALA A 379 8.44 -13.32 -33.22
C ALA A 379 7.63 -14.37 -32.44
N TYR A 380 6.65 -13.97 -31.63
CA TYR A 380 5.80 -14.93 -30.89
C TYR A 380 5.10 -15.90 -31.84
N LYS A 381 4.56 -15.37 -32.95
CA LYS A 381 3.90 -16.20 -33.96
C LYS A 381 4.89 -17.08 -34.72
N LEU A 382 6.08 -16.59 -35.05
CA LEU A 382 7.10 -17.39 -35.71
C LEU A 382 7.64 -18.50 -34.80
N MET A 383 7.79 -18.24 -33.49
CA MET A 383 8.11 -19.25 -32.50
C MET A 383 7.01 -20.33 -32.44
N ASN A 384 5.73 -19.95 -32.47
CA ASN A 384 4.62 -20.90 -32.54
C ASN A 384 4.66 -21.77 -33.80
N ILE A 385 4.94 -21.18 -34.96
CA ILE A 385 5.12 -21.91 -36.23
C ILE A 385 6.31 -22.89 -36.13
N ALA A 386 7.45 -22.43 -35.60
CA ALA A 386 8.63 -23.26 -35.41
C ALA A 386 8.35 -24.47 -34.51
N MET A 387 7.61 -24.27 -33.41
CA MET A 387 7.19 -25.36 -32.52
C MET A 387 6.27 -26.38 -33.20
N TYR A 388 5.32 -25.96 -34.05
CA TYR A 388 4.52 -26.91 -34.85
C TYR A 388 5.39 -27.75 -35.79
N LEU A 389 6.40 -27.14 -36.43
CA LEU A 389 7.33 -27.87 -37.29
C LEU A 389 8.18 -28.87 -36.51
N LYS A 390 8.64 -28.52 -35.29
CA LYS A 390 9.35 -29.45 -34.39
C LYS A 390 8.52 -30.68 -34.04
N GLU A 391 7.21 -30.53 -33.88
CA GLU A 391 6.26 -31.63 -33.65
C GLU A 391 5.84 -32.36 -34.94
N GLY A 392 6.27 -31.90 -36.11
CA GLY A 392 5.92 -32.48 -37.40
C GLY A 392 4.56 -32.04 -37.96
N ASP A 393 3.83 -31.13 -37.31
CA ASP A 393 2.56 -30.58 -37.79
C ASP A 393 2.78 -29.47 -38.84
N LYS A 394 3.25 -29.90 -40.01
CA LYS A 394 3.53 -29.00 -41.15
C LYS A 394 2.29 -28.30 -41.68
N ASN A 395 1.11 -28.89 -41.52
CA ASN A 395 -0.14 -28.33 -42.04
C ASN A 395 -0.57 -27.11 -41.23
N THR A 396 -0.57 -27.22 -39.90
CA THR A 396 -0.88 -26.10 -39.01
C THR A 396 0.18 -25.02 -39.11
N ALA A 397 1.47 -25.39 -39.12
CA ALA A 397 2.58 -24.44 -39.33
C ALA A 397 2.37 -23.62 -40.62
N LYS A 398 2.02 -24.27 -41.73
CA LYS A 398 1.74 -23.60 -43.01
C LYS A 398 0.57 -22.63 -42.93
N LYS A 399 -0.53 -23.05 -42.28
CA LYS A 399 -1.72 -22.20 -42.10
C LYS A 399 -1.41 -20.95 -41.28
N GLU A 400 -0.73 -21.11 -40.14
CA GLU A 400 -0.36 -20.01 -39.25
C GLU A 400 0.62 -19.04 -39.92
N ALA A 401 1.62 -19.56 -40.64
CA ALA A 401 2.55 -18.73 -41.40
C ALA A 401 1.83 -17.90 -42.48
N GLN A 402 0.90 -18.50 -43.23
CA GLN A 402 0.10 -17.78 -44.22
C GLN A 402 -0.77 -16.68 -43.58
N ALA A 403 -1.28 -16.91 -42.37
CA ALA A 403 -2.02 -15.90 -41.63
C ALA A 403 -1.12 -14.74 -41.20
N LEU A 404 0.07 -15.04 -40.66
CA LEU A 404 1.06 -14.02 -40.27
C LEU A 404 1.56 -13.22 -41.48
N MET A 405 1.87 -13.87 -42.59
CA MET A 405 2.34 -13.22 -43.82
C MET A 405 1.35 -12.20 -44.39
N LYS A 406 0.03 -12.38 -44.19
CA LYS A 406 -0.97 -11.39 -44.61
C LYS A 406 -0.90 -10.07 -43.84
N LYS A 407 -0.30 -10.08 -42.64
CA LYS A 407 -0.11 -8.90 -41.78
C LYS A 407 1.24 -8.20 -41.99
N LEU A 408 2.17 -8.82 -42.72
CA LEU A 408 3.53 -8.31 -42.92
C LEU A 408 3.66 -7.63 -44.28
N ASP A 409 4.55 -6.64 -44.36
CA ASP A 409 4.96 -6.05 -45.64
C ASP A 409 5.75 -7.08 -46.47
N ARG A 410 5.35 -7.28 -47.73
CA ARG A 410 5.92 -8.28 -48.64
C ARG A 410 7.40 -8.07 -48.92
N GLU A 411 7.85 -6.82 -48.87
CA GLU A 411 9.26 -6.49 -49.10
C GLU A 411 10.13 -6.64 -47.85
N SER A 412 9.50 -6.85 -46.69
CA SER A 412 10.21 -6.92 -45.41
C SER A 412 11.06 -8.19 -45.27
N ALA A 413 12.03 -8.13 -44.35
CA ALA A 413 12.85 -9.28 -43.98
C ALA A 413 12.02 -10.32 -43.21
N GLU A 414 11.09 -9.87 -42.37
CA GLU A 414 10.16 -10.70 -41.60
C GLU A 414 9.25 -11.52 -42.52
N TYR A 415 8.67 -10.91 -43.55
CA TYR A 415 7.87 -11.65 -44.53
C TYR A 415 8.70 -12.74 -45.22
N SER A 416 9.92 -12.39 -45.62
CA SER A 416 10.86 -13.30 -46.28
C SER A 416 11.26 -14.46 -45.35
N LEU A 417 11.41 -14.17 -44.05
CA LEU A 417 11.75 -15.13 -43.00
C LEU A 417 10.58 -16.07 -42.67
N VAL A 418 9.36 -15.56 -42.49
CA VAL A 418 8.18 -16.41 -42.26
C VAL A 418 7.94 -17.32 -43.46
N ARG A 419 8.15 -16.82 -44.68
CA ARG A 419 8.05 -17.60 -45.91
C ARG A 419 9.05 -18.75 -45.96
N LEU A 420 10.27 -18.57 -45.44
CA LEU A 420 11.31 -19.61 -45.38
C LEU A 420 10.84 -20.86 -44.62
N TYR A 421 9.98 -20.70 -43.61
CA TYR A 421 9.47 -21.81 -42.80
C TYR A 421 8.45 -22.70 -43.51
N VAL A 422 7.90 -22.29 -44.66
CA VAL A 422 6.73 -22.94 -45.27
C VAL A 422 6.81 -23.17 -46.77
N ASP A 423 7.68 -22.44 -47.47
CA ASP A 423 7.98 -22.69 -48.88
C ASP A 423 9.11 -23.72 -49.03
N THR A 424 9.19 -24.35 -50.20
CA THR A 424 10.33 -25.21 -50.55
C THR A 424 11.62 -24.40 -50.55
N TYR A 425 12.61 -24.88 -49.78
CA TYR A 425 13.93 -24.26 -49.65
C TYR A 425 14.54 -23.89 -51.01
N SER A 426 15.00 -22.64 -51.13
CA SER A 426 15.74 -22.15 -52.29
C SER A 426 16.93 -21.31 -51.83
N LYS A 427 18.13 -21.69 -52.25
CA LYS A 427 19.39 -21.02 -51.90
C LYS A 427 19.39 -19.53 -52.27
N ASN A 428 18.71 -19.16 -53.35
CA ASN A 428 18.58 -17.76 -53.78
C ASN A 428 17.67 -16.95 -52.85
N ALA A 429 16.58 -17.57 -52.36
CA ALA A 429 15.67 -16.93 -51.41
C ALA A 429 16.36 -16.70 -50.06
N GLU A 430 17.14 -17.68 -49.61
CA GLU A 430 17.94 -17.57 -48.39
C GLU A 430 18.99 -16.46 -48.49
N THR A 431 19.77 -16.44 -49.58
CA THR A 431 20.79 -15.41 -49.82
C THR A 431 20.18 -14.00 -49.80
N THR A 432 19.00 -13.86 -50.41
CA THR A 432 18.25 -12.60 -50.42
C THR A 432 17.82 -12.20 -49.01
N LEU A 433 17.30 -13.14 -48.22
CA LEU A 433 16.91 -12.90 -46.83
C LEU A 433 18.12 -12.49 -45.96
N VAL A 434 19.25 -13.19 -46.06
CA VAL A 434 20.48 -12.86 -45.32
C VAL A 434 20.94 -11.44 -45.67
N ASN A 435 20.89 -11.04 -46.94
CA ASN A 435 21.21 -9.68 -47.35
C ASN A 435 20.26 -8.64 -46.76
N LYS A 436 18.96 -8.95 -46.63
CA LYS A 436 17.99 -8.07 -45.94
C LYS A 436 18.29 -7.97 -44.44
N ILE A 437 18.58 -9.09 -43.77
CA ILE A 437 18.94 -9.12 -42.34
C ILE A 437 20.23 -8.32 -42.09
N ASN A 438 21.22 -8.42 -42.97
CA ASN A 438 22.48 -7.69 -42.82
C ASN A 438 22.32 -6.17 -42.90
N LYS A 439 21.32 -5.71 -43.67
CA LYS A 439 20.94 -4.28 -43.81
C LYS A 439 20.02 -3.78 -42.71
N GLU A 440 19.56 -4.63 -41.79
CA GLU A 440 18.75 -4.20 -40.66
C GLU A 440 19.62 -3.45 -39.63
N ASP A 441 19.28 -2.19 -39.38
CA ASP A 441 20.02 -1.32 -38.45
C ASP A 441 19.61 -1.58 -36.99
N ASN A 442 18.40 -2.07 -36.74
CA ASN A 442 17.96 -2.39 -35.40
C ASN A 442 18.58 -3.73 -34.93
N ASN A 443 19.55 -3.65 -34.02
CA ASN A 443 20.26 -4.82 -33.48
C ASN A 443 19.33 -5.86 -32.85
N ASN A 444 18.28 -5.45 -32.12
CA ASN A 444 17.34 -6.41 -31.52
C ASN A 444 16.57 -7.16 -32.60
N LYS A 445 16.08 -6.44 -33.61
CA LYS A 445 15.34 -7.03 -34.73
C LYS A 445 16.24 -7.94 -35.57
N LYS A 446 17.47 -7.51 -35.85
CA LYS A 446 18.49 -8.30 -36.53
C LYS A 446 18.82 -9.59 -35.77
N GLY A 447 19.06 -9.48 -34.46
CA GLY A 447 19.32 -10.61 -33.58
C GLY A 447 18.18 -11.63 -33.58
N LYS A 448 16.92 -11.18 -33.47
CA LYS A 448 15.74 -12.05 -33.60
C LYS A 448 15.74 -12.80 -34.94
N MET A 449 15.95 -12.09 -36.05
CA MET A 449 15.95 -12.73 -37.37
C MET A 449 17.09 -13.75 -37.51
N LEU A 450 18.28 -13.46 -37.00
CA LEU A 450 19.41 -14.41 -36.96
C LEU A 450 19.08 -15.65 -36.12
N PHE A 451 18.41 -15.49 -34.98
CA PHE A 451 17.93 -16.63 -34.20
C PHE A 451 17.01 -17.53 -35.01
N TYR A 452 15.99 -16.95 -35.67
CA TYR A 452 15.05 -17.74 -36.46
C TYR A 452 15.68 -18.36 -37.71
N MET A 453 16.79 -17.82 -38.24
CA MET A 453 17.62 -18.51 -39.22
C MET A 453 18.27 -19.76 -38.60
N GLY A 454 18.85 -19.65 -37.41
CA GLY A 454 19.41 -20.79 -36.68
C GLY A 454 18.37 -21.86 -36.37
N LEU A 455 17.20 -21.44 -35.87
CA LEU A 455 16.10 -22.34 -35.54
C LEU A 455 15.53 -23.06 -36.77
N PHE A 456 15.49 -22.38 -37.93
CA PHE A 456 15.14 -23.02 -39.20
C PHE A 456 16.11 -24.16 -39.55
N TYR A 457 17.41 -23.92 -39.43
CA TYR A 457 18.43 -24.93 -39.69
C TYR A 457 18.35 -26.10 -38.70
N GLU A 458 18.10 -25.81 -37.42
CA GLU A 458 17.91 -26.82 -36.38
C GLU A 458 16.73 -27.75 -36.71
N ILE A 459 15.57 -27.18 -37.06
CA ILE A 459 14.36 -27.93 -37.44
C ILE A 459 14.61 -28.84 -38.66
N ASN A 460 15.47 -28.41 -39.59
CA ASN A 460 15.81 -29.17 -40.78
C ASN A 460 17.01 -30.13 -40.60
N GLY A 461 17.54 -30.27 -39.38
CA GLY A 461 18.62 -31.21 -39.05
C GLY A 461 20.05 -30.72 -39.32
N SER A 462 20.23 -29.45 -39.71
CA SER A 462 21.54 -28.85 -39.99
C SER A 462 22.11 -28.14 -38.76
N MET A 463 22.54 -28.93 -37.77
CA MET A 463 23.01 -28.41 -36.47
C MET A 463 24.24 -27.50 -36.56
N GLU A 464 25.16 -27.74 -37.51
CA GLU A 464 26.35 -26.89 -37.69
C GLU A 464 25.95 -25.45 -38.07
N SER A 465 25.08 -25.31 -39.07
CA SER A 465 24.53 -24.02 -39.48
C SER A 465 23.69 -23.38 -38.38
N ALA A 466 22.88 -24.16 -37.66
CA ALA A 466 22.10 -23.66 -36.54
C ALA A 466 22.99 -22.99 -35.48
N ARG A 467 24.06 -23.68 -35.06
CA ARG A 467 25.03 -23.17 -34.09
C ARG A 467 25.78 -21.94 -34.60
N GLU A 468 26.10 -21.86 -35.89
CA GLU A 468 26.71 -20.67 -36.48
C GLU A 468 25.81 -19.44 -36.31
N TYR A 469 24.51 -19.58 -36.55
CA TYR A 469 23.56 -18.48 -36.35
C TYR A 469 23.33 -18.16 -34.87
N TYR A 470 23.23 -19.16 -34.00
CA TYR A 470 23.14 -18.92 -32.55
C TYR A 470 24.38 -18.20 -32.01
N ALA A 471 25.59 -18.54 -32.50
CA ALA A 471 26.81 -17.82 -32.14
C ALA A 471 26.78 -16.35 -32.60
N LYS A 472 26.19 -16.05 -33.77
CA LYS A 472 25.98 -14.66 -34.22
C LYS A 472 25.01 -13.92 -33.31
N VAL A 473 24.00 -14.60 -32.75
CA VAL A 473 23.05 -14.02 -31.78
C VAL A 473 23.74 -13.74 -30.44
N THR A 474 24.54 -14.68 -29.93
CA THR A 474 25.23 -14.51 -28.64
C THR A 474 26.38 -13.50 -28.70
N ALA A 475 26.91 -13.22 -29.89
CA ALA A 475 27.91 -12.17 -30.10
C ALA A 475 27.40 -10.74 -29.82
N PHE A 476 26.09 -10.53 -29.66
CA PHE A 476 25.52 -9.23 -29.26
C PHE A 476 25.70 -8.90 -27.75
N GLN A 477 26.35 -9.79 -26.98
CA GLN A 477 26.82 -9.64 -25.58
C GLN A 477 25.78 -9.43 -24.46
N ALA A 478 24.56 -8.94 -24.73
CA ALA A 478 23.38 -9.00 -23.82
C ALA A 478 22.15 -8.26 -24.42
N PRO A 479 21.56 -8.72 -25.52
CA PRO A 479 20.47 -8.02 -26.17
C PRO A 479 19.11 -8.29 -25.50
N MET A 480 18.22 -7.31 -25.59
CA MET A 480 16.93 -7.25 -24.88
C MET A 480 15.81 -8.03 -25.61
N PHE A 481 16.05 -9.28 -25.99
CA PHE A 481 15.05 -10.14 -26.62
C PHE A 481 15.20 -11.59 -26.18
N PHE A 482 14.07 -12.29 -25.98
CA PHE A 482 14.08 -13.62 -25.38
C PHE A 482 14.77 -14.69 -26.24
N GLU A 483 14.79 -14.51 -27.55
CA GLU A 483 15.46 -15.44 -28.46
C GLU A 483 16.96 -15.56 -28.20
N TYR A 484 17.58 -14.54 -27.61
CA TYR A 484 18.99 -14.58 -27.22
C TYR A 484 19.25 -15.69 -26.21
N ARG A 485 18.43 -15.76 -25.16
CA ARG A 485 18.52 -16.79 -24.13
C ARG A 485 18.33 -18.19 -24.70
N ILE A 486 17.40 -18.35 -25.66
CA ILE A 486 17.18 -19.64 -26.31
C ILE A 486 18.39 -20.02 -27.19
N ALA A 487 19.04 -19.04 -27.83
CA ALA A 487 20.27 -19.27 -28.58
C ALA A 487 21.41 -19.76 -27.66
N GLU A 488 21.55 -19.21 -26.45
CA GLU A 488 22.54 -19.66 -25.45
C GLU A 488 22.33 -21.13 -25.09
N TRP A 489 21.09 -21.53 -24.80
CA TRP A 489 20.76 -22.94 -24.57
C TRP A 489 21.06 -23.83 -25.77
N GLY A 490 20.80 -23.35 -26.99
CA GLY A 490 21.13 -24.06 -28.23
C GLY A 490 22.64 -24.29 -28.43
N LEU A 491 23.48 -23.46 -27.80
CA LEU A 491 24.94 -23.60 -27.76
C LEU A 491 25.45 -24.39 -26.55
N GLY A 492 24.60 -24.65 -25.56
CA GLY A 492 24.99 -25.25 -24.28
C GLY A 492 25.78 -24.30 -23.38
N LEU A 493 25.54 -22.99 -23.50
CA LEU A 493 26.14 -21.93 -22.68
C LEU A 493 25.36 -21.68 -21.39
#